data_AF-A0A5B0BXS3-F1
#
_entry.id   AF-A0A5B0BXS3-F1
#
_cell.length_a   1.000
_cell.length_b   1.000
_cell.length_c   1.000
_cell.angle_alpha   90.00
_cell.angle_beta   90.00
_cell.angle_gamma   90.00
#
_symmetry.space_group_name_H-M   'P 1'
#
loop_
_entity.id
_entity.type
_entity.pdbx_description
1 polymer ?
#
loop_
_entity_poly.entity_id
_entity_poly.type
_entity_poly.pdbx_seq_one_letter_code
_entity_poly.pdbx_strand_id
1 'polypeptide(L)' 'MTVCQQKFPWTSHGIAFTSRSHLERTVERLAQGRTQEHVSAAQKLLREAQQHHKLSADQYTDIKERLHL' A
#
# COMPACT_ATOMS: atom_id res chain seq x y z
N MET A 1 19.80 6.27 -2.93
CA MET A 1 19.54 5.32 -1.82
C MET A 1 18.70 6.08 -0.79
N THR A 2 17.39 6.13 -0.98
CA THR A 2 16.60 7.21 -0.36
C THR A 2 15.57 6.62 0.60
N VAL A 3 16.00 6.60 1.87
CA VAL A 3 15.23 6.69 3.12
C VAL A 3 14.01 5.77 3.26
N CYS A 4 14.25 4.58 3.81
CA CYS A 4 13.28 3.82 4.60
C CYS A 4 12.84 4.66 5.81
N GLN A 5 11.86 5.55 5.64
CA GLN A 5 11.18 6.15 6.80
C GLN A 5 10.37 5.05 7.47
N GLN A 6 10.92 4.48 8.55
CA GLN A 6 10.31 3.45 9.36
C GLN A 6 9.00 3.98 9.97
N LYS A 7 7.89 3.74 9.25
CA LYS A 7 6.52 4.06 9.65
C LYS A 7 5.75 2.80 10.09
N PHE A 8 6.37 1.63 10.02
CA PHE A 8 5.83 0.35 10.45
C PHE A 8 6.33 0.01 11.86
N PRO A 9 5.60 -0.78 12.67
CA PRO A 9 4.40 -1.56 12.32
C PRO A 9 3.14 -0.71 12.13
N TRP A 10 2.30 -1.11 11.18
CA TRP A 10 1.01 -0.47 10.89
C TRP A 10 -0.04 -1.54 10.66
N THR A 11 -1.21 -1.40 11.28
CA THR A 11 -2.32 -2.31 11.10
C THR A 11 -3.42 -1.60 10.32
N SER A 12 -3.87 -2.17 9.20
CA SER A 12 -5.06 -1.71 8.47
C SER A 12 -5.90 -2.91 8.03
N HIS A 13 -7.22 -2.76 8.06
CA HIS A 13 -8.19 -3.81 7.73
C HIS A 13 -7.93 -5.15 8.45
N GLY A 14 -7.39 -5.11 9.67
CA GLY A 14 -7.03 -6.31 10.46
C GLY A 14 -5.71 -6.99 10.07
N ILE A 15 -5.00 -6.47 9.05
CA ILE A 15 -3.70 -6.97 8.62
C ILE A 15 -2.61 -6.12 9.26
N ALA A 16 -1.74 -6.77 10.05
CA ALA A 16 -0.56 -6.14 10.62
C ALA A 16 0.57 -6.12 9.58
N PHE A 17 0.81 -4.95 9.00
CA PHE A 17 1.96 -4.71 8.16
C PHE A 17 3.17 -4.41 9.05
N THR A 18 4.19 -5.24 8.95
CA THR A 18 5.46 -5.07 9.67
C THR A 18 6.46 -4.24 8.89
N SER A 19 6.24 -4.03 7.59
CA SER A 19 7.15 -3.30 6.70
C SER A 19 6.43 -2.80 5.44
N ARG A 20 7.02 -1.80 4.77
CA ARG A 20 6.51 -1.25 3.50
C ARG A 20 6.35 -2.33 2.44
N SER A 21 7.36 -3.18 2.28
CA SER A 21 7.32 -4.27 1.31
C SER A 21 6.21 -5.28 1.59
N HIS A 22 5.76 -5.42 2.84
CA HIS A 22 4.60 -6.26 3.18
C HIS A 22 3.30 -5.61 2.72
N LEU A 23 3.16 -4.29 2.91
CA LEU A 23 2.05 -3.52 2.36
C LEU A 23 2.02 -3.62 0.84
N GLU A 24 3.15 -3.37 0.18
CA GLU A 24 3.27 -3.43 -1.28
C GLU A 24 2.89 -4.81 -1.83
N ARG A 25 3.39 -5.90 -1.24
CA ARG A 25 3.01 -7.27 -1.65
C ARG A 25 1.53 -7.59 -1.43
N THR A 26 0.90 -6.98 -0.44
CA THR A 26 -0.55 -7.16 -0.21
C THR A 26 -1.36 -6.37 -1.22
N VAL A 27 -1.01 -5.10 -1.46
CA VAL A 27 -1.64 -4.27 -2.50
C VAL A 27 -1.43 -4.90 -3.88
N GLU A 28 -0.25 -5.46 -4.16
CA GLU A 28 0.04 -6.20 -5.41
C GLU A 28 -0.84 -7.43 -5.56
N ARG A 29 -0.99 -8.24 -4.51
CA ARG A 29 -1.88 -9.41 -4.53
C ARG A 29 -3.35 -9.01 -4.74
N LEU A 30 -3.78 -7.90 -4.14
CA LEU A 30 -5.11 -7.34 -4.36
C LEU A 30 -5.25 -6.82 -5.81
N ALA A 31 -4.29 -6.07 -6.32
CA ALA A 31 -4.31 -5.56 -7.69
C ALA A 31 -4.26 -6.67 -8.76
N GLN A 32 -3.56 -7.78 -8.48
CA GLN A 32 -3.59 -8.97 -9.34
C GLN A 32 -4.94 -9.68 -9.34
N GLY A 33 -5.76 -9.51 -8.29
CA GLY A 33 -7.14 -9.95 -8.29
C GLY A 33 -7.91 -9.20 -9.36
N ARG A 34 -8.22 -9.86 -10.48
CA ARG A 34 -8.97 -9.31 -11.65
C ARG A 34 -10.37 -8.77 -11.32
N THR A 35 -10.81 -8.79 -10.07
CA THR A 35 -12.10 -8.27 -9.63
C THR A 35 -11.99 -6.85 -9.10
N GLN A 36 -12.96 -6.04 -9.48
CA GLN A 36 -13.06 -4.63 -9.11
C GLN A 36 -13.06 -4.39 -7.59
N GLU A 37 -13.53 -5.36 -6.80
CA GLU A 37 -13.47 -5.33 -5.34
C GLU A 37 -12.03 -5.37 -4.81
N HIS A 38 -11.14 -6.18 -5.39
CA HIS A 38 -9.75 -6.22 -4.94
C HIS A 38 -8.99 -4.96 -5.35
N VAL A 39 -9.23 -4.45 -6.55
CA VAL A 39 -8.70 -3.14 -7.00
C VAL A 39 -9.16 -2.02 -6.07
N SER A 40 -10.45 -2.00 -5.71
CA SER A 40 -10.99 -1.02 -4.76
C SER A 40 -10.38 -1.16 -3.37
N ALA A 41 -10.17 -2.40 -2.88
CA ALA A 41 -9.50 -2.66 -1.61
C ALA A 41 -8.04 -2.20 -1.62
N ALA A 42 -7.30 -2.46 -2.70
CA ALA A 42 -5.92 -2.00 -2.90
C ALA A 42 -5.83 -0.47 -2.85
N GLN A 43 -6.70 0.22 -3.59
CA GLN A 43 -6.75 1.69 -3.60
C GLN A 43 -7.14 2.26 -2.24
N LYS A 44 -8.10 1.64 -1.55
CA LYS A 44 -8.54 2.08 -0.21
C LYS A 44 -7.41 1.95 0.80
N LEU A 45 -6.69 0.82 0.79
CA LEU A 45 -5.57 0.56 1.68
C LEU A 45 -4.38 1.51 1.42
N LEU A 46 -4.07 1.78 0.15
CA LEU A 46 -3.06 2.78 -0.22
C LEU A 46 -3.44 4.18 0.26
N ARG A 47 -4.71 4.57 0.11
CA ARG A 47 -5.22 5.87 0.54
C ARG A 47 -5.16 6.01 2.06
N GLU A 48 -5.53 4.97 2.81
CA GLU A 48 -5.40 4.96 4.27
C GLU A 48 -3.93 5.07 4.71
N ALA A 49 -3.03 4.33 4.06
CA ALA A 49 -1.61 4.43 4.32
C ALA A 49 -1.07 5.84 4.06
N GLN A 50 -1.55 6.53 3.02
CA GLN A 50 -1.24 7.94 2.78
C GLN A 50 -1.82 8.85 3.88
N GLN A 51 -3.09 8.66 4.27
CA GLN A 51 -3.75 9.47 5.30
C GLN A 51 -3.15 9.29 6.69
N HIS A 52 -2.66 8.10 7.04
CA HIS A 52 -1.92 7.87 8.28
C HIS A 52 -0.47 8.34 8.21
N HIS A 53 -0.10 9.10 7.16
CA HIS A 53 1.26 9.53 6.87
C HIS A 53 2.24 8.33 6.81
N LYS A 54 1.78 7.10 6.57
CA LYS A 54 2.62 5.89 6.44
C LYS A 54 3.30 5.81 5.08
N LEU A 55 2.66 6.36 4.05
CA LEU A 55 3.22 6.58 2.72
C LEU A 55 3.32 8.08 2.45
N SER A 56 4.43 8.51 1.86
CA SER A 56 4.51 9.84 1.25
C SER A 56 3.80 9.83 -0.11
N ALA A 57 3.36 10.99 -0.60
CA ALA A 57 2.69 11.10 -1.91
C ALA A 57 3.53 10.49 -3.05
N ASP A 58 4.85 10.69 -3.00
CA ASP A 58 5.81 10.08 -3.93
C ASP A 58 5.76 8.54 -3.92
N GLN A 59 5.69 7.93 -2.72
CA GLN A 59 5.64 6.48 -2.53
C GLN A 59 4.29 5.91 -2.95
N TYR A 60 3.21 6.64 -2.69
CA TYR A 60 1.88 6.29 -3.17
C TYR A 60 1.85 6.25 -4.71
N THR A 61 2.42 7.27 -5.37
CA THR A 61 2.50 7.33 -6.84
C THR A 61 3.36 6.21 -7.39
N ASP A 62 4.55 5.94 -6.82
CA ASP A 62 5.43 4.83 -7.23
C ASP A 62 4.72 3.47 -7.17
N ILE A 63 4.01 3.19 -6.07
CA ILE A 63 3.27 1.92 -5.93
C ILE A 63 2.09 1.86 -6.90
N LYS A 64 1.39 2.96 -7.11
CA LYS A 64 0.26 3.05 -8.04
C LYS A 64 0.70 2.82 -9.49
N GLU A 65 1.83 3.41 -9.91
CA GLU A 65 2.41 3.19 -11.23
C GLU A 65 2.89 1.76 -11.41
N ARG A 66 3.60 1.17 -10.42
CA ARG A 66 4.06 -0.22 -10.50
C ARG A 66 2.92 -1.22 -10.62
N LEU A 67 1.77 -0.93 -10.01
CA LEU A 67 0.60 -1.79 -10.01
C LEU A 67 -0.38 -1.51 -11.16
N HIS A 68 -0.10 -0.51 -12.01
CA HIS A 68 -1.00 -0.08 -13.08
C HIS A 68 -2.44 0.18 -12.59
N LEU A 69 -2.56 0.79 -11.39
CA LEU A 69 -3.83 1.12 -10.71
C LEU A 69 -4.32 2.54 -11.02
#